data_AF-A0A9P7ADM5-F1
#
_entry.id   AF-A0A9P7ADM5-F1
#
_cell.length_a   1.000
_cell.length_b   1.000
_cell.length_c   1.000
_cell.angle_alpha   90.00
_cell.angle_beta   90.00
_cell.angle_gamma   90.00
#
_symmetry.space_group_name_H-M   'P 1'
#
loop_
_entity.id
_entity.type
_entity.pdbx_description
1 polymer ?
#
loop_
_entity_poly.entity_id
_entity_poly.type
_entity_poly.pdbx_seq_one_letter_code
_entity_poly.pdbx_strand_id
1 'polypeptide(L)'
;MSIEPVPLFYGDYSGNEEPSTWFTEFQLSLPTTWTDTQRVRRFSMQLVPGQMADQWFQSLNSVQTATFAALTIAFFKRWPLLKPPKLSRAQQRERVAAHALKEGDIGALAPNGNFAHVVWATEISQLALWEI
;
A
#
# COMPACT_ATOMS: atom_id res chain seq x y z
N MET A 1 4.01 -13.31 -20.87
CA MET A 1 3.63 -12.80 -19.54
C MET A 1 2.12 -12.72 -19.50
N SER A 2 1.49 -13.50 -18.63
CA SER A 2 0.04 -13.41 -18.39
C SER A 2 -0.17 -12.22 -17.46
N ILE A 3 -0.90 -11.20 -17.89
CA ILE A 3 -1.35 -10.13 -16.99
C ILE A 3 -2.48 -10.76 -16.18
N GLU A 4 -2.24 -11.04 -14.90
CA GLU A 4 -3.31 -11.51 -14.03
C GLU A 4 -4.37 -10.40 -13.91
N PRO A 5 -5.65 -10.71 -14.13
CA PRO A 5 -6.70 -9.71 -14.01
C PRO A 5 -6.79 -9.28 -12.55
N VAL A 6 -6.93 -7.97 -12.32
CA VAL A 6 -7.23 -7.42 -10.99
C VAL A 6 -8.46 -8.15 -10.43
N PRO A 7 -8.43 -8.63 -9.18
CA PRO A 7 -9.57 -9.34 -8.58
C PRO A 7 -10.76 -8.39 -8.35
N LEU A 8 -11.96 -8.94 -8.23
CA LEU A 8 -13.14 -8.15 -7.86
C LEU A 8 -13.02 -7.69 -6.41
N PHE A 9 -13.61 -6.52 -6.12
CA PHE A 9 -13.56 -5.88 -4.81
C PHE A 9 -14.85 -6.03 -4.04
N TYR A 10 -14.75 -6.57 -2.83
CA TYR A 10 -15.87 -6.77 -1.90
C TYR A 10 -16.06 -5.54 -1.01
N GLY A 11 -14.96 -4.96 -0.56
CA GLY A 11 -14.91 -3.80 0.34
C GLY A 11 -15.20 -4.11 1.80
N ASP A 12 -15.22 -5.39 2.18
CA ASP A 12 -15.51 -5.88 3.53
C ASP A 12 -14.27 -6.46 4.24
N TYR A 13 -13.08 -6.33 3.64
CA TYR A 13 -11.80 -6.89 4.11
C TYR A 13 -11.80 -8.43 4.18
N SER A 14 -12.74 -9.10 3.53
CA SER A 14 -12.73 -10.57 3.42
C SER A 14 -11.53 -11.06 2.61
N GLY A 15 -11.05 -12.27 2.90
CA GLY A 15 -9.99 -12.90 2.11
C GLY A 15 -8.63 -12.18 2.13
N ASN A 16 -8.33 -11.39 3.16
CA ASN A 16 -7.16 -10.49 3.22
C ASN A 16 -7.15 -9.41 2.13
N GLU A 17 -8.33 -9.02 1.63
CA GLU A 17 -8.47 -7.89 0.71
C GLU A 17 -8.02 -6.59 1.41
N GLU A 18 -6.90 -6.02 0.95
CA GLU A 18 -6.40 -4.74 1.43
C GLU A 18 -6.82 -3.64 0.43
N PRO A 19 -7.74 -2.74 0.81
CA PRO A 19 -8.34 -1.79 -0.13
C PRO A 19 -7.35 -0.89 -0.85
N SER A 20 -6.25 -0.49 -0.21
CA SER A 20 -5.29 0.43 -0.82
C SER A 20 -4.39 -0.23 -1.87
N THR A 21 -3.97 -1.45 -1.60
CA THR A 21 -3.23 -2.33 -2.51
C THR A 21 -4.11 -2.63 -3.71
N TRP A 22 -5.33 -3.09 -3.47
CA TRP A 22 -6.29 -3.37 -4.55
C TRP A 22 -6.55 -2.12 -5.41
N PHE A 23 -6.76 -0.95 -4.80
CA PHE A 23 -7.03 0.27 -5.54
C PHE A 23 -5.82 0.70 -6.37
N THR A 24 -4.61 0.51 -5.86
CA THR A 24 -3.36 0.78 -6.59
C THR A 24 -3.21 -0.15 -7.80
N GLU A 25 -3.43 -1.46 -7.62
CA GLU A 25 -3.41 -2.44 -8.71
C GLU A 25 -4.47 -2.13 -9.76
N PHE A 26 -5.69 -1.78 -9.32
CA PHE A 26 -6.75 -1.33 -10.19
C PHE A 26 -6.30 -0.12 -11.02
N GLN A 27 -5.74 0.92 -10.40
CA GLN A 27 -5.25 2.11 -11.10
C GLN A 27 -4.15 1.79 -12.12
N LEU A 28 -3.20 0.92 -11.77
CA LEU A 28 -2.12 0.49 -12.66
C LEU A 28 -2.64 -0.31 -13.87
N SER A 29 -3.79 -0.98 -13.72
CA SER A 29 -4.43 -1.71 -14.83
C SER A 29 -5.15 -0.79 -15.84
N LEU A 30 -5.37 0.49 -15.51
CA LEU A 30 -6.10 1.42 -16.38
C LEU A 30 -5.16 2.04 -17.44
N PRO A 31 -5.57 2.08 -18.71
CA PRO A 31 -4.86 2.85 -19.73
C PRO A 31 -4.83 4.35 -19.40
N THR A 32 -3.66 4.97 -19.57
CA THR A 32 -3.48 6.42 -19.32
C THR A 32 -4.34 7.30 -20.23
N THR A 33 -4.72 6.79 -21.41
CA THR A 33 -5.56 7.47 -22.40
C THR A 33 -7.05 7.51 -22.03
N TRP A 34 -7.48 6.77 -21.02
CA TRP A 34 -8.90 6.72 -20.64
C TRP A 34 -9.37 7.99 -19.93
N THR A 35 -10.57 8.43 -20.29
CA THR A 35 -11.27 9.57 -19.65
C THR A 35 -11.76 9.20 -18.26
N ASP A 36 -12.05 10.20 -17.43
CA ASP A 36 -12.60 10.00 -16.08
C ASP A 36 -13.86 9.12 -16.11
N THR A 37 -14.80 9.38 -17.04
CA THR A 37 -16.03 8.59 -17.17
C THR A 37 -15.74 7.12 -17.46
N GLN A 38 -14.75 6.82 -18.31
CA GLN A 38 -14.36 5.44 -18.59
C GLN A 38 -13.76 4.76 -17.36
N ARG A 39 -12.90 5.47 -16.61
CA ARG A 39 -12.27 4.95 -15.39
C ARG A 39 -13.29 4.70 -14.28
N VAL A 40 -14.22 5.64 -14.05
CA VAL A 40 -15.31 5.50 -13.07
C VAL A 40 -16.23 4.33 -13.45
N ARG A 41 -16.59 4.20 -14.74
CA ARG A 41 -17.38 3.05 -15.21
C ARG A 41 -16.62 1.73 -15.03
N ARG A 42 -15.31 1.72 -15.28
CA ARG A 42 -14.49 0.52 -15.05
C ARG A 42 -14.42 0.15 -13.58
N PHE A 43 -14.32 1.14 -12.70
CA PHE A 43 -14.33 0.92 -11.26
C PHE A 43 -15.61 0.20 -10.81
N SER A 44 -16.78 0.65 -11.26
CA SER A 44 -18.05 0.01 -10.89
C SER A 44 -18.14 -1.45 -11.35
N MET A 45 -17.55 -1.78 -12.51
CA MET A 45 -17.51 -3.16 -13.01
C MET A 45 -16.53 -4.06 -12.24
N GLN A 46 -15.63 -3.48 -11.45
CA GLN A 46 -14.66 -4.21 -10.64
C GLN A 46 -15.19 -4.50 -9.22
N LEU A 47 -16.40 -4.04 -8.89
CA LEU A 47 -17.05 -4.30 -7.61
C LEU A 47 -17.90 -5.57 -7.69
N VAL A 48 -17.96 -6.32 -6.59
CA VAL A 48 -18.85 -7.48 -6.52
C VAL A 48 -20.31 -7.01 -6.37
N PRO A 49 -21.23 -7.37 -7.29
CA PRO A 49 -22.61 -6.90 -7.25
C PRO A 49 -23.30 -7.23 -5.93
N GLY A 50 -24.00 -6.24 -5.37
CA GLY A 50 -24.75 -6.38 -4.13
C GLY A 50 -23.91 -6.45 -2.86
N GLN A 51 -22.57 -6.41 -2.96
CA GLN A 51 -21.67 -6.37 -1.79
C GLN A 51 -21.42 -4.94 -1.30
N MET A 52 -20.69 -4.83 -0.19
CA MET A 52 -20.46 -3.58 0.53
C MET A 52 -19.87 -2.48 -0.36
N ALA A 53 -18.88 -2.80 -1.20
CA ALA A 53 -18.28 -1.81 -2.10
C ALA A 53 -19.25 -1.33 -3.19
N ASP A 54 -20.02 -2.23 -3.80
CA ASP A 54 -21.02 -1.89 -4.83
C ASP A 54 -22.14 -1.03 -4.25
N GLN A 55 -22.70 -1.42 -3.10
CA GLN A 55 -23.72 -0.64 -2.39
C GLN A 55 -23.20 0.75 -2.01
N TRP A 56 -21.95 0.84 -1.54
CA TRP A 56 -21.30 2.12 -1.26
C TRP A 56 -21.18 2.98 -2.53
N PHE A 57 -20.70 2.41 -3.63
CA PHE A 57 -20.53 3.14 -4.89
C PHE A 57 -21.88 3.68 -5.42
N GLN A 58 -22.94 2.88 -5.33
CA GLN A 58 -24.30 3.30 -5.72
C GLN A 58 -24.87 4.42 -4.84
N SER A 59 -24.36 4.57 -3.60
CA SER A 59 -24.76 5.66 -2.69
C SER A 59 -24.03 6.99 -2.95
N LEU A 60 -23.01 6.99 -3.81
CA LEU A 60 -22.25 8.20 -4.13
C LEU A 60 -23.09 9.16 -4.98
N ASN A 61 -22.95 10.47 -4.70
CA ASN A 61 -23.59 11.49 -5.53
C ASN A 61 -22.79 11.80 -6.79
N SER A 62 -23.41 12.55 -7.72
CA SER A 62 -22.82 12.90 -9.01
C SER A 62 -21.49 13.65 -8.91
N VAL A 63 -21.26 14.42 -7.84
CA VAL A 63 -20.01 15.15 -7.62
C VAL A 63 -18.88 14.18 -7.28
N GLN A 64 -19.16 13.17 -6.46
CA GLN A 64 -18.17 12.15 -6.06
C GLN A 64 -17.80 11.21 -7.21
N THR A 65 -18.66 11.06 -8.21
CA THR A 65 -18.41 10.24 -9.40
C THR A 65 -18.07 11.06 -10.65
N ALA A 66 -17.96 12.38 -10.54
CA ALA A 66 -17.72 13.27 -11.69
C ALA A 66 -16.33 13.07 -12.30
N THR A 67 -15.32 12.84 -11.46
CA THR A 67 -13.94 12.61 -11.87
C THR A 67 -13.37 11.41 -11.13
N PHE A 68 -12.35 10.79 -11.71
CA PHE A 68 -11.65 9.69 -11.05
C PHE A 68 -10.90 10.16 -9.80
N ALA A 69 -10.46 11.42 -9.78
CA ALA A 69 -9.89 12.04 -8.59
C ALA A 69 -10.91 12.17 -7.44
N ALA A 70 -12.14 12.63 -7.74
CA ALA A 70 -13.21 12.71 -6.75
C ALA A 70 -13.58 11.33 -6.19
N LEU A 71 -13.64 10.32 -7.07
CA LEU A 71 -13.88 8.93 -6.68
C LEU A 71 -12.75 8.40 -5.78
N THR A 72 -11.49 8.69 -6.11
CA THR A 72 -10.31 8.30 -5.31
C THR A 72 -10.38 8.89 -3.90
N ILE A 73 -10.74 10.17 -3.78
CA ILE A 73 -10.93 10.83 -2.48
C ILE A 73 -12.06 10.16 -1.70
N ALA A 74 -13.19 9.88 -2.34
CA ALA A 74 -14.32 9.20 -1.70
C ALA A 74 -13.93 7.79 -1.23
N PHE A 75 -13.16 7.06 -2.05
CA PHE A 75 -12.67 5.72 -1.74
C PHE A 75 -11.81 5.71 -0.48
N PHE A 76 -10.76 6.53 -0.42
CA PHE A 76 -9.88 6.59 0.75
C PHE A 76 -10.52 7.23 1.97
N LYS A 77 -11.63 7.97 1.80
CA LYS A 77 -12.47 8.37 2.93
C LYS A 77 -13.24 7.18 3.53
N ARG A 78 -13.68 6.23 2.70
CA ARG A 78 -14.41 5.03 3.11
C ARG A 78 -13.49 3.92 3.63
N TRP A 79 -12.37 3.70 2.96
CA TRP A 79 -11.32 2.75 3.33
C TRP A 79 -10.01 3.52 3.54
N PRO A 80 -9.80 4.10 4.74
CA PRO A 80 -8.60 4.87 5.03
C PRO A 80 -7.35 4.01 4.91
N LEU A 81 -6.28 4.61 4.39
CA LEU A 81 -4.94 4.04 4.51
C LEU A 81 -4.64 3.83 6.00
N LEU A 82 -4.51 2.58 6.41
CA LEU A 82 -3.97 2.27 7.72
C LEU A 82 -2.55 2.82 7.74
N LYS A 83 -2.35 3.95 8.43
CA LYS A 83 -1.01 4.46 8.68
C LYS A 83 -0.27 3.33 9.42
N PRO A 84 0.93 2.94 8.97
CA PRO A 84 1.71 1.97 9.73
C PRO A 84 1.78 2.48 11.18
N PRO A 85 1.44 1.64 12.17
CA PRO A 85 1.46 2.06 13.55
C PRO A 85 2.85 2.62 13.84
N LYS A 86 2.92 3.87 14.33
CA LYS A 86 4.18 4.42 14.81
C LYS A 86 4.68 3.45 15.89
N LEU A 87 5.81 2.79 15.63
CA LEU A 87 6.43 1.93 16.61
C LEU A 87 6.62 2.74 17.88
N SER A 88 6.25 2.17 19.02
CA SER A 88 6.62 2.80 20.28
C SER A 88 8.15 2.86 20.37
N ARG A 89 8.69 3.85 21.11
CA ARG A 89 10.15 3.94 21.35
C ARG A 89 10.73 2.63 21.89
N ALA A 90 9.94 1.87 22.66
CA ALA A 90 10.33 0.56 23.18
C ALA A 90 10.50 -0.48 22.06
N GLN A 91 9.51 -0.63 21.16
CA GLN A 91 9.59 -1.56 20.03
C GLN A 91 10.66 -1.15 19.01
N GLN A 92 10.89 0.15 18.84
CA GLN A 92 11.96 0.65 17.98
C GLN A 92 13.34 0.32 18.56
N ARG A 93 13.53 0.51 19.88
CA ARG A 93 14.77 0.10 20.57
C ARG A 93 14.99 -1.40 20.47
N GLU A 94 13.94 -2.20 20.62
CA GLU A 94 14.02 -3.66 20.47
C GLU A 94 14.43 -4.05 19.04
N ARG A 95 13.87 -3.40 18.02
CA ARG A 95 14.22 -3.66 16.62
C ARG A 95 15.67 -3.28 16.29
N VAL A 96 16.15 -2.16 16.82
CA VAL A 96 17.57 -1.74 16.70
C VAL A 96 18.48 -2.70 17.45
N ALA A 97 18.10 -3.13 18.65
CA ALA A 97 18.86 -4.11 19.44
C ALA A 97 18.93 -5.49 18.76
N ALA A 98 17.85 -5.91 18.09
CA ALA A 98 17.82 -7.14 17.32
C ALA A 98 18.73 -7.12 16.08
N HIS A 99 19.08 -5.93 15.59
CA HIS A 99 20.04 -5.75 14.49
C HIS A 99 21.49 -5.62 14.99
N ALA A 100 21.80 -5.97 16.24
CA ALA A 100 23.17 -5.89 16.76
C ALA A 100 24.15 -6.70 15.89
N LEU A 101 25.22 -6.03 15.44
CA LEU A 101 26.30 -6.68 14.72
C LEU A 101 27.09 -7.56 15.70
N LYS A 102 27.32 -8.82 15.35
CA LYS A 102 28.15 -9.71 16.15
C LYS A 102 29.61 -9.28 16.02
N GLU A 103 30.38 -9.41 17.10
CA GLU A 103 31.80 -9.01 17.10
C GLU A 103 32.61 -9.70 15.99
N GLY A 104 32.31 -10.97 15.69
CA GLY A 104 32.98 -11.72 14.63
C GLY A 104 32.70 -11.24 13.19
N ASP A 105 31.65 -10.43 13.00
CA ASP A 105 31.29 -9.88 11.69
C ASP A 105 31.86 -8.46 11.48
N ILE A 106 32.50 -7.88 12.51
CA ILE A 106 33.14 -6.57 12.40
C ILE A 106 34.36 -6.67 11.49
N GLY A 107 34.29 -5.98 10.34
CA GLY A 107 35.36 -5.98 9.34
C GLY A 107 35.25 -7.11 8.31
N ALA A 108 34.23 -7.96 8.40
CA ALA A 108 33.91 -8.92 7.35
C ALA A 108 33.43 -8.19 6.09
N LEU A 109 33.79 -8.72 4.92
CA LEU A 109 33.31 -8.19 3.64
C LEU A 109 31.94 -8.80 3.34
N ALA A 110 30.92 -7.95 3.18
CA ALA A 110 29.58 -8.37 2.81
C ALA A 110 29.49 -8.67 1.30
N PRO A 111 28.47 -9.41 0.84
CA PRO A 111 28.30 -9.78 -0.57
C PRO A 111 28.21 -8.60 -1.54
N ASN A 112 27.83 -7.42 -1.04
CA ASN A 112 27.79 -6.18 -1.82
C ASN A 112 29.16 -5.48 -1.94
N GLY A 113 30.25 -6.12 -1.47
CA GLY A 113 31.61 -5.59 -1.51
C GLY A 113 31.91 -4.53 -0.46
N ASN A 114 30.96 -4.18 0.41
CA ASN A 114 31.17 -3.25 1.53
C ASN A 114 31.53 -4.02 2.80
N PHE A 115 32.16 -3.36 3.77
CA PHE A 115 32.35 -3.94 5.09
C PHE A 115 31.00 -4.08 5.82
N ALA A 116 30.80 -5.19 6.52
CA ALA A 116 29.57 -5.50 7.24
C ALA A 116 29.19 -4.41 8.26
N HIS A 117 30.17 -3.73 8.87
CA HIS A 117 29.89 -2.60 9.76
C HIS A 117 29.35 -1.35 9.03
N VAL A 118 29.71 -1.13 7.76
CA VAL A 118 29.18 -0.04 6.91
C VAL A 118 27.75 -0.36 6.47
N VAL A 119 27.50 -1.62 6.08
CA VAL A 119 26.15 -2.11 5.74
C VAL A 119 25.23 -1.97 6.96
N TRP A 120 25.68 -2.46 8.11
CA TRP A 120 24.99 -2.35 9.38
C TRP A 120 24.68 -0.88 9.76
N ALA A 121 25.67 0.02 9.68
CA ALA A 121 25.45 1.44 10.00
C ALA A 121 24.41 2.09 9.10
N THR A 122 24.34 1.68 7.83
CA THR A 122 23.34 2.14 6.86
C THR A 122 21.95 1.63 7.21
N GLU A 123 21.81 0.34 7.54
CA GLU A 123 20.55 -0.28 7.93
C GLU A 123 20.01 0.30 9.24
N ILE A 124 20.86 0.49 10.26
CA ILE A 124 20.46 1.12 11.53
C ILE A 124 20.02 2.57 11.30
N SER A 125 20.73 3.31 10.44
CA SER A 125 20.35 4.69 10.11
C SER A 125 18.99 4.74 9.42
N GLN A 126 18.71 3.81 8.50
CA GLN A 126 17.38 3.69 7.87
C GLN A 126 16.28 3.30 8.86
N LEU A 127 16.57 2.41 9.82
CA LEU A 127 15.64 2.03 10.89
C LEU A 127 15.39 3.17 11.88
N ALA A 128 16.35 4.07 12.06
CA ALA A 128 16.25 5.25 12.92
C ALA A 128 15.51 6.43 12.25
N LEU A 129 15.56 6.55 10.91
CA LEU A 129 14.94 7.64 10.14
C LEU A 129 13.40 7.62 10.07
N TRP A 130 12.73 6.58 10.59
CA TRP A 130 11.25 6.53 10.70
C TRP A 130 10.69 7.49 11.78
N GLU A 131 11.50 8.42 12.29
CA GLU A 131 11.15 9.43 13.30
C GLU A 131 10.59 10.77 12.75
N ILE A 132 10.40 10.93 11.43
CA ILE A 132 9.83 12.18 10.85
C ILE A 132 8.41 11.95 10.34
#